data_AF-A0A3S9SH49-F1
#
_entry.id   AF-A0A3S9SH49-F1
#
_cell.length_a   1.000
_cell.length_b   1.000
_cell.length_c   1.000
_cell.angle_alpha   90.00
_cell.angle_beta   90.00
_cell.angle_gamma   90.00
#
_symmetry.space_group_name_H-M   'P 1'
#
loop_
_entity.id
_entity.type
_entity.pdbx_description
1 polymer ?
#
loop_
_entity_poly.entity_id
_entity_poly.type
_entity_poly.pdbx_seq_one_letter_code
_entity_poly.pdbx_strand_id
1 'polypeptide(L)'
;MGFRLQNWLEDVAQEGTAALQQALPLLIPRLQDAFEKADDSDGMLGDAMYMAIDLLEEAVMENVPKRLINFLDKCLDDSRYFDSSEAGNKIYQIRARIWRQRGEWQAWQDYVAKRLAVAKWNWDYELWAFEGWQVLQAKGDTAAVQDYFRRHLRLPKFRQIAVEQAVGQQDWAEVERLLRKGISIAEDEGTLGTLHKWKLQLFDVLKEIGKNVREIAADLAFSTSLSLPHYEAWKATFSAAEWPHEFNRLLARLSDQDSLQAEILEHEQEFDRPLALLQQHLSLYMMERFAPSFPEPYHDQIVACYLKIFAAEINKASNRKQYRQLLNQLKILRRQYSAQRQAMEDFADEIRERYSEKPRRPALLEELDRAGF
;
A
#
# COMPACT_ATOMS: atom_id res chain seq x y z
N MET A 1 10.69 -1.42 -32.24
CA MET A 1 9.56 -0.98 -33.10
C MET A 1 8.84 0.22 -32.49
N GLY A 2 8.63 0.24 -31.17
CA GLY A 2 8.06 1.38 -30.42
C GLY A 2 8.69 2.74 -30.73
N PHE A 3 10.02 2.87 -30.62
CA PHE A 3 10.72 4.14 -30.93
C PHE A 3 10.43 4.70 -32.33
N ARG A 4 10.31 3.83 -33.35
CA ARG A 4 9.99 4.30 -34.71
C ARG A 4 8.55 4.80 -34.82
N LEU A 5 7.64 4.22 -34.04
CA LEU A 5 6.24 4.60 -34.04
C LEU A 5 6.02 5.90 -33.24
N GLN A 6 6.71 6.06 -32.12
CA GLN A 6 6.69 7.31 -31.34
C GLN A 6 7.25 8.48 -32.17
N ASN A 7 8.42 8.31 -32.81
CA ASN A 7 8.96 9.34 -33.69
C ASN A 7 8.00 9.67 -34.85
N TRP A 8 7.34 8.66 -35.42
CA TRP A 8 6.33 8.90 -36.46
C TRP A 8 5.12 9.68 -35.92
N LEU A 9 4.66 9.39 -34.70
CA LEU A 9 3.59 10.15 -34.06
C LEU A 9 3.98 11.61 -33.82
N GLU A 10 5.23 11.86 -33.40
CA GLU A 10 5.78 13.21 -33.26
C GLU A 10 5.83 13.96 -34.61
N ASP A 11 6.26 13.29 -35.68
CA ASP A 11 6.28 13.86 -37.02
C ASP A 11 4.85 14.24 -37.48
N VAL A 12 3.87 13.35 -37.30
CA VAL A 12 2.46 13.63 -37.67
C VAL A 12 1.88 14.76 -36.81
N ALA A 13 2.26 14.86 -35.54
CA ALA A 13 1.83 15.95 -34.67
C ALA A 13 2.33 17.31 -35.19
N GLN A 14 3.56 17.37 -35.72
CA GLN A 14 4.12 18.59 -36.33
C GLN A 14 3.40 19.02 -37.62
N GLU A 15 2.78 18.09 -38.35
CA GLU A 15 1.94 18.40 -39.52
C GLU A 15 0.59 19.06 -39.14
N GLY A 16 0.23 19.02 -37.85
CA GLY A 16 -0.91 19.73 -37.27
C GLY A 16 -2.19 18.90 -37.14
N THR A 17 -3.21 19.52 -36.55
CA THR A 17 -4.48 18.87 -36.15
C THR A 17 -5.15 18.09 -37.28
N ALA A 18 -5.14 18.60 -38.51
CA ALA A 18 -5.78 17.93 -39.64
C ALA A 18 -5.10 16.60 -40.03
N ALA A 19 -3.78 16.49 -39.83
CA ALA A 19 -3.03 15.26 -40.06
C ALA A 19 -3.34 14.24 -38.96
N LEU A 20 -3.33 14.67 -37.69
CA LEU A 20 -3.72 13.84 -36.55
C LEU A 20 -5.15 13.27 -36.70
N GLN A 21 -6.12 14.12 -37.08
CA GLN A 21 -7.50 13.71 -37.32
C GLN A 21 -7.67 12.68 -38.46
N GLN A 22 -6.67 12.50 -39.34
CA GLN A 22 -6.65 11.49 -40.39
C GLN A 22 -5.92 10.22 -39.94
N ALA A 23 -4.78 10.38 -39.29
CA ALA A 23 -3.86 9.32 -38.92
C ALA A 23 -4.38 8.48 -37.74
N LEU A 24 -4.82 9.12 -36.65
CA LEU A 24 -5.10 8.44 -35.39
C LEU A 24 -6.25 7.43 -35.47
N PRO A 25 -7.38 7.70 -36.15
CA PRO A 25 -8.45 6.71 -36.33
C PRO A 25 -8.03 5.44 -37.08
N LEU A 26 -6.93 5.52 -37.84
CA LEU A 26 -6.35 4.40 -38.57
C LEU A 26 -5.30 3.67 -37.73
N LEU A 27 -4.55 4.39 -36.89
CA LEU A 27 -3.47 3.82 -36.10
C LEU A 27 -3.99 3.13 -34.83
N ILE A 28 -4.83 3.80 -34.04
CA ILE A 28 -5.26 3.31 -32.72
C ILE A 28 -5.85 1.89 -32.78
N PRO A 29 -6.74 1.53 -33.72
CA PRO A 29 -7.23 0.15 -33.83
C PRO A 29 -6.13 -0.87 -34.12
N ARG A 30 -5.11 -0.49 -34.91
CA ARG A 30 -3.98 -1.37 -35.21
C ARG A 30 -3.07 -1.53 -34.02
N LEU A 31 -2.89 -0.48 -33.21
CA LEU A 31 -2.17 -0.58 -31.95
C LEU A 31 -2.90 -1.48 -30.97
N GLN A 32 -4.22 -1.37 -30.88
CA GLN A 32 -5.03 -2.26 -30.05
C GLN A 32 -4.89 -3.72 -30.51
N ASP A 33 -5.03 -3.97 -31.80
CA ASP A 33 -4.86 -5.32 -32.37
C ASP A 33 -3.45 -5.88 -32.14
N ALA A 34 -2.42 -5.04 -32.16
CA ALA A 34 -1.05 -5.43 -31.87
C ALA A 34 -0.86 -5.73 -30.38
N PHE A 35 -1.40 -4.89 -29.51
CA PHE A 35 -1.34 -5.04 -28.06
C PHE A 35 -1.96 -6.37 -27.59
N GLU A 36 -3.05 -6.82 -28.23
CA GLU A 36 -3.67 -8.12 -27.91
C GLU A 36 -2.85 -9.35 -28.34
N LYS A 37 -1.93 -9.17 -29.28
CA LYS A 37 -1.25 -10.29 -29.97
C LYS A 37 0.25 -10.35 -29.68
N ALA A 38 0.83 -9.25 -29.21
CA ALA A 38 2.26 -9.11 -28.96
C ALA A 38 2.55 -9.12 -27.46
N ASP A 39 3.74 -9.60 -27.11
CA ASP A 39 4.30 -9.42 -25.78
C ASP A 39 4.79 -7.97 -25.64
N ASP A 40 4.14 -7.23 -24.76
CA ASP A 40 4.48 -5.84 -24.43
C ASP A 40 5.12 -5.70 -23.04
N SER A 41 5.87 -6.72 -22.60
CA SER A 41 6.59 -6.67 -21.31
C SER A 41 7.55 -5.47 -21.20
N ASP A 42 8.05 -4.96 -22.32
CA ASP A 42 8.89 -3.75 -22.38
C ASP A 42 8.08 -2.42 -22.43
N GLY A 43 6.74 -2.49 -22.45
CA GLY A 43 5.82 -1.34 -22.40
C GLY A 43 5.74 -0.47 -23.67
N MET A 44 6.45 -0.84 -24.74
CA MET A 44 6.59 -0.01 -25.94
C MET A 44 5.28 0.22 -26.71
N LEU A 45 4.39 -0.78 -26.77
CA LEU A 45 3.10 -0.66 -27.45
C LEU A 45 2.11 0.11 -26.58
N GLY A 46 2.13 -0.11 -25.26
CA GLY A 46 1.42 0.70 -24.28
C GLY A 46 1.77 2.17 -24.42
N ASP A 47 3.06 2.53 -24.37
CA ASP A 47 3.51 3.92 -24.51
C ASP A 47 3.05 4.56 -25.82
N ALA A 48 3.13 3.82 -26.94
CA ALA A 48 2.66 4.32 -28.23
C ALA A 48 1.14 4.50 -28.28
N MET A 49 0.38 3.62 -27.62
CA MET A 49 -1.07 3.76 -27.47
C MET A 49 -1.41 5.02 -26.66
N TYR A 50 -0.75 5.23 -25.52
CA TYR A 50 -0.97 6.41 -24.68
C TYR A 50 -0.67 7.70 -25.43
N MET A 51 0.49 7.76 -26.10
CA MET A 51 0.86 8.90 -26.95
C MET A 51 -0.16 9.15 -28.07
N ALA A 52 -0.66 8.10 -28.72
CA ALA A 52 -1.67 8.26 -29.76
C ALA A 52 -3.00 8.80 -29.21
N ILE A 53 -3.40 8.41 -27.99
CA ILE A 53 -4.61 8.93 -27.34
C ILE A 53 -4.40 10.37 -26.82
N ASP A 54 -3.21 10.74 -26.35
CA ASP A 54 -2.88 12.12 -26.02
C ASP A 54 -3.00 13.03 -27.25
N LEU A 55 -2.40 12.62 -28.36
CA LEU A 55 -2.51 13.34 -29.64
C LEU A 55 -3.95 13.34 -30.17
N LEU A 56 -4.78 12.34 -29.82
CA LEU A 56 -6.19 12.33 -30.16
C LEU A 56 -6.96 13.41 -29.40
N GLU A 57 -6.61 13.66 -28.13
CA GLU A 57 -7.17 14.76 -27.35
C GLU A 57 -6.85 16.11 -27.98
N GLU A 58 -5.60 16.31 -28.42
CA GLU A 58 -5.20 17.51 -29.16
C GLU A 58 -5.97 17.64 -30.48
N ALA A 59 -6.15 16.53 -31.20
CA ALA A 59 -6.85 16.47 -32.47
C ALA A 59 -8.33 16.88 -32.39
N VAL A 60 -8.95 16.78 -31.20
CA VAL A 60 -10.36 17.12 -30.98
C VAL A 60 -10.58 18.47 -30.31
N MET A 61 -9.54 19.28 -30.12
CA MET A 61 -9.66 20.58 -29.46
C MET A 61 -10.64 21.52 -30.17
N GLU A 62 -10.62 21.51 -31.51
CA GLU A 62 -11.46 22.36 -32.36
C GLU A 62 -11.93 21.61 -33.62
N ASN A 63 -13.07 22.02 -34.19
CA ASN A 63 -13.58 21.55 -35.49
C ASN A 63 -13.64 20.02 -35.63
N VAL A 64 -14.14 19.31 -34.61
CA VAL A 64 -14.21 17.84 -34.58
C VAL A 64 -15.08 17.29 -35.73
N PRO A 65 -14.50 16.58 -36.71
CA PRO A 65 -15.26 16.07 -37.85
C PRO A 65 -16.10 14.85 -37.46
N LYS A 66 -17.23 14.63 -38.15
CA LYS A 66 -18.14 13.50 -37.88
C LYS A 66 -17.45 12.14 -37.93
N ARG A 67 -16.43 11.97 -38.79
CA ARG A 67 -15.64 10.73 -38.86
C ARG A 67 -14.94 10.40 -37.54
N LEU A 68 -14.47 11.43 -36.83
CA LEU A 68 -13.71 11.25 -35.59
C LEU A 68 -14.64 10.93 -34.43
N ILE A 69 -15.82 11.55 -34.42
CA ILE A 69 -16.90 11.17 -33.49
C ILE A 69 -17.30 9.70 -33.69
N ASN A 70 -17.55 9.29 -34.93
CA ASN A 70 -17.88 7.90 -35.22
C ASN A 70 -16.76 6.92 -34.82
N PHE A 71 -15.50 7.36 -34.91
CA PHE A 71 -14.35 6.58 -34.44
C PHE A 71 -14.36 6.44 -32.91
N LEU A 72 -14.51 7.55 -32.18
CA LEU A 72 -14.61 7.53 -30.72
C LEU A 72 -15.77 6.65 -30.26
N ASP A 73 -16.96 6.80 -30.86
CA ASP A 73 -18.14 6.00 -30.52
C ASP A 73 -17.88 4.49 -30.72
N LYS A 74 -17.16 4.11 -31.78
CA LYS A 74 -16.72 2.71 -32.00
C LYS A 74 -15.75 2.23 -30.93
N CYS A 75 -14.77 3.05 -30.54
CA CYS A 75 -13.84 2.69 -29.46
C CYS A 75 -14.58 2.52 -28.12
N LEU A 76 -15.59 3.35 -27.86
CA LEU A 76 -16.41 3.27 -26.64
C LEU A 76 -17.29 2.02 -26.57
N ASP A 77 -17.62 1.42 -27.71
CA ASP A 77 -18.37 0.17 -27.84
C ASP A 77 -17.47 -1.08 -27.85
N ASP A 78 -16.16 -0.90 -28.01
CA ASP A 78 -15.18 -1.98 -28.06
C ASP A 78 -14.58 -2.22 -26.66
N SER A 79 -14.95 -3.34 -26.04
CA SER A 79 -14.56 -3.68 -24.66
C SER A 79 -13.04 -3.77 -24.48
N ARG A 80 -12.29 -4.04 -25.54
CA ARG A 80 -10.83 -4.22 -25.50
C ARG A 80 -10.09 -2.99 -24.97
N TYR A 81 -10.63 -1.79 -25.20
CA TYR A 81 -10.07 -0.55 -24.65
C TYR A 81 -10.31 -0.40 -23.14
N PHE A 82 -11.24 -1.16 -22.57
CA PHE A 82 -11.61 -1.10 -21.16
C PHE A 82 -11.05 -2.26 -20.32
N ASP A 83 -10.45 -3.27 -20.95
CA ASP A 83 -9.88 -4.42 -20.22
C ASP A 83 -8.69 -4.03 -19.32
N SER A 84 -7.92 -3.01 -19.69
CA SER A 84 -6.93 -2.33 -18.82
C SER A 84 -7.44 -1.01 -18.21
N SER A 85 -8.70 -0.64 -18.50
CA SER A 85 -9.43 0.58 -18.11
C SER A 85 -8.84 1.93 -18.54
N GLU A 86 -7.52 2.11 -18.64
CA GLU A 86 -6.91 3.43 -18.79
C GLU A 86 -7.14 4.07 -20.17
N ALA A 87 -6.90 3.31 -21.26
CA ALA A 87 -7.12 3.78 -22.62
C ALA A 87 -8.61 4.12 -22.87
N GLY A 88 -9.51 3.22 -22.49
CA GLY A 88 -10.96 3.39 -22.60
C GLY A 88 -11.48 4.57 -21.79
N ASN A 89 -10.97 4.77 -20.57
CA ASN A 89 -11.33 5.92 -19.73
C ASN A 89 -10.92 7.24 -20.38
N LYS A 90 -9.72 7.31 -20.98
CA LYS A 90 -9.23 8.52 -21.66
C LYS A 90 -10.02 8.81 -22.94
N ILE A 91 -10.31 7.80 -23.75
CA ILE A 91 -11.20 7.92 -24.92
C ILE A 91 -12.60 8.41 -24.51
N TYR A 92 -13.13 7.89 -23.40
CA TYR A 92 -14.39 8.37 -22.83
C TYR A 92 -14.30 9.84 -22.42
N GLN A 93 -13.25 10.28 -21.73
CA GLN A 93 -13.06 11.68 -21.34
C GLN A 93 -13.03 12.62 -22.55
N ILE A 94 -12.32 12.23 -23.60
CA ILE A 94 -12.28 12.93 -24.90
C ILE A 94 -13.70 13.07 -25.46
N ARG A 95 -14.47 11.97 -25.50
CA ARG A 95 -15.84 12.00 -26.03
C ARG A 95 -16.80 12.79 -25.14
N ALA A 96 -16.66 12.70 -23.82
CA ALA A 96 -17.45 13.45 -22.84
C ALA A 96 -17.26 14.96 -22.97
N ARG A 97 -16.03 15.40 -23.23
CA ARG A 97 -15.74 16.81 -23.54
C ARG A 97 -16.49 17.27 -24.79
N ILE A 98 -16.52 16.46 -25.85
CA ILE A 98 -17.26 16.78 -27.08
C ILE A 98 -18.77 16.84 -26.80
N TRP A 99 -19.33 15.87 -26.07
CA TRP A 99 -20.76 15.91 -25.69
C TRP A 99 -21.09 17.20 -24.94
N ARG A 100 -20.26 17.58 -23.97
CA ARG A 100 -20.41 18.83 -23.20
C ARG A 100 -20.36 20.07 -24.09
N GLN A 101 -19.35 20.20 -24.96
CA GLN A 101 -19.19 21.36 -25.84
C GLN A 101 -20.35 21.52 -26.84
N ARG A 102 -20.94 20.40 -27.28
CA ARG A 102 -22.06 20.39 -28.23
C ARG A 102 -23.43 20.42 -27.57
N GLY A 103 -23.51 20.35 -26.24
CA GLY A 103 -24.78 20.22 -25.52
C GLY A 103 -25.52 18.91 -25.81
N GLU A 104 -24.80 17.85 -26.20
CA GLU A 104 -25.35 16.52 -26.50
C GLU A 104 -25.63 15.73 -25.18
N TRP A 105 -26.37 16.34 -24.26
CA TRP A 105 -26.56 15.84 -22.89
C TRP A 105 -27.19 14.46 -22.84
N GLN A 106 -28.21 14.20 -23.67
CA GLN A 106 -28.91 12.91 -23.67
C GLN A 106 -27.97 11.77 -24.07
N ALA A 107 -27.15 11.96 -25.12
CA ALA A 107 -26.20 10.96 -25.57
C ALA A 107 -25.15 10.64 -24.48
N TRP A 108 -24.69 11.67 -23.77
CA TRP A 108 -23.77 11.47 -22.65
C TRP A 108 -24.44 10.71 -21.50
N GLN A 109 -25.65 11.09 -21.12
CA GLN A 109 -26.42 10.39 -20.08
C GLN A 109 -26.70 8.94 -20.44
N ASP A 110 -27.10 8.66 -21.68
CA ASP A 110 -27.38 7.32 -22.17
C ASP A 110 -26.13 6.44 -22.14
N TYR A 111 -24.97 6.99 -22.51
CA TYR A 111 -23.70 6.27 -22.43
C TYR A 111 -23.33 5.92 -20.98
N VAL A 112 -23.42 6.89 -20.06
CA VAL A 112 -23.14 6.63 -18.64
C VAL A 112 -24.13 5.61 -18.07
N ALA A 113 -25.42 5.69 -18.41
CA ALA A 113 -26.43 4.73 -17.98
C ALA A 113 -26.14 3.32 -18.51
N LYS A 114 -25.71 3.20 -19.78
CA LYS A 114 -25.27 1.94 -20.39
C LYS A 114 -24.12 1.32 -19.60
N ARG A 115 -23.13 2.12 -19.20
CA ARG A 115 -21.97 1.64 -18.42
C ARG A 115 -22.34 1.25 -16.99
N LEU A 116 -23.17 2.06 -16.31
CA LEU A 116 -23.69 1.72 -14.98
C LEU A 116 -24.46 0.39 -14.97
N ALA A 117 -25.22 0.10 -16.02
CA ALA A 117 -26.00 -1.14 -16.13
C ALA A 117 -25.16 -2.42 -16.25
N VAL A 118 -23.91 -2.31 -16.71
CA VAL A 118 -22.99 -3.45 -16.91
C VAL A 118 -21.82 -3.47 -15.93
N ALA A 119 -21.69 -2.44 -15.08
CA ALA A 119 -20.62 -2.34 -14.10
C ALA A 119 -20.69 -3.49 -13.09
N LYS A 120 -19.67 -4.36 -13.13
CA LYS A 120 -19.61 -5.57 -12.27
C LYS A 120 -18.90 -5.33 -10.95
N TRP A 121 -18.00 -4.35 -10.93
CA TRP A 121 -17.11 -4.09 -9.81
C TRP A 121 -17.44 -2.75 -9.16
N ASN A 122 -17.27 -2.66 -7.84
CA ASN A 122 -17.57 -1.43 -7.09
C ASN A 122 -16.79 -0.21 -7.60
N TRP A 123 -15.52 -0.39 -7.99
CA TRP A 123 -14.69 0.69 -8.53
C TRP A 123 -15.17 1.19 -9.90
N ASP A 124 -15.62 0.28 -10.77
CA ASP A 124 -16.16 0.62 -12.09
C ASP A 124 -17.52 1.32 -11.94
N TYR A 125 -18.39 0.80 -11.06
CA TYR A 125 -19.65 1.43 -10.73
C TYR A 125 -19.46 2.84 -10.18
N GLU A 126 -18.52 3.03 -9.24
CA GLU A 126 -18.23 4.33 -8.65
C GLU A 126 -17.70 5.34 -9.67
N LEU A 127 -16.85 4.90 -10.60
CA LEU A 127 -16.39 5.73 -11.71
C LEU A 127 -17.59 6.25 -12.52
N TRP A 128 -18.45 5.35 -13.01
CA TRP A 128 -19.58 5.76 -13.85
C TRP A 128 -20.65 6.55 -13.08
N ALA A 129 -20.83 6.27 -11.79
CA ALA A 129 -21.71 7.08 -10.94
C ALA A 129 -21.18 8.52 -10.84
N PHE A 130 -19.87 8.68 -10.63
CA PHE A 130 -19.24 9.99 -10.61
C PHE A 130 -19.38 10.73 -11.93
N GLU A 131 -19.22 10.03 -13.05
CA GLU A 131 -19.45 10.58 -14.38
C GLU A 131 -20.90 11.02 -14.59
N GLY A 132 -21.87 10.23 -14.12
CA GLY A 132 -23.30 10.59 -14.15
C GLY A 132 -23.58 11.88 -13.39
N TRP A 133 -22.94 12.05 -12.24
CA TRP A 133 -23.01 13.29 -11.47
C TRP A 133 -22.42 14.49 -12.24
N GLN A 134 -21.26 14.32 -12.91
CA GLN A 134 -20.68 15.37 -13.74
C GLN A 134 -21.58 15.80 -14.92
N VAL A 135 -22.31 14.85 -15.53
CA VAL A 135 -23.26 15.18 -16.61
C VAL A 135 -24.35 16.12 -16.10
N LEU A 136 -24.91 15.81 -14.93
CA LEU A 136 -25.95 16.62 -14.30
C LEU A 136 -25.42 18.02 -13.91
N GLN A 137 -24.17 18.09 -13.42
CA GLN A 137 -23.52 19.36 -13.10
C GLN A 137 -23.33 20.21 -14.36
N ALA A 138 -22.83 19.62 -15.44
CA ALA A 138 -22.61 20.33 -16.70
C ALA A 138 -23.91 20.84 -17.34
N LYS A 139 -25.02 20.13 -17.14
CA LYS A 139 -26.36 20.55 -17.57
C LYS A 139 -26.93 21.72 -16.73
N GLY A 140 -26.42 21.94 -15.51
CA GLY A 140 -26.88 22.99 -14.61
C GLY A 140 -28.16 22.67 -13.81
N ASP A 141 -28.56 21.40 -13.72
CA ASP A 141 -29.75 20.99 -12.96
C ASP A 141 -29.44 20.82 -11.47
N THR A 142 -29.42 21.92 -10.72
CA THR A 142 -28.98 21.94 -9.32
C THR A 142 -29.77 20.97 -8.43
N ALA A 143 -31.08 20.83 -8.63
CA ALA A 143 -31.91 19.93 -7.84
C ALA A 143 -31.57 18.46 -8.12
N ALA A 144 -31.45 18.07 -9.40
CA ALA A 144 -31.07 16.71 -9.77
C ALA A 144 -29.64 16.38 -9.34
N VAL A 145 -28.71 17.34 -9.42
CA VAL A 145 -27.33 17.18 -8.95
C VAL A 145 -27.28 16.83 -7.46
N GLN A 146 -28.02 17.58 -6.63
CA GLN A 146 -28.04 17.35 -5.18
C GLN A 146 -28.75 16.06 -4.80
N ASP A 147 -29.84 15.72 -5.48
CA ASP A 147 -30.52 14.44 -5.28
C ASP A 147 -29.62 13.25 -5.66
N TYR A 148 -28.97 13.33 -6.82
CA TYR A 148 -28.06 12.29 -7.28
C TYR A 148 -26.88 12.10 -6.32
N PHE A 149 -26.27 13.20 -5.86
CA PHE A 149 -25.15 13.16 -4.92
C PHE A 149 -25.54 12.47 -3.60
N ARG A 150 -26.70 12.82 -3.04
CA ARG A 150 -27.20 12.21 -1.79
C ARG A 150 -27.43 10.71 -1.93
N ARG A 151 -28.00 10.25 -3.05
CA ARG A 151 -28.23 8.83 -3.32
C ARG A 151 -26.93 8.02 -3.41
N HIS A 152 -25.83 8.65 -3.83
CA HIS A 152 -24.54 7.99 -4.01
C HIS A 152 -23.57 8.23 -2.84
N LEU A 153 -23.99 8.88 -1.75
CA LEU A 153 -23.13 9.18 -0.60
C LEU A 153 -22.53 7.94 0.08
N ARG A 154 -23.04 6.74 -0.19
CA ARG A 154 -22.43 5.48 0.25
C ARG A 154 -21.06 5.25 -0.41
N LEU A 155 -20.89 5.68 -1.65
CA LEU A 155 -19.67 5.50 -2.43
C LEU A 155 -18.51 6.35 -1.87
N PRO A 156 -17.31 5.77 -1.65
CA PRO A 156 -16.16 6.48 -1.08
C PRO A 156 -15.84 7.85 -1.70
N LYS A 157 -15.86 7.98 -3.03
CA LYS A 157 -15.56 9.22 -3.77
C LYS A 157 -16.59 10.32 -3.48
N PHE A 158 -17.87 9.97 -3.46
CA PHE A 158 -18.95 10.91 -3.12
C PHE A 158 -18.85 11.34 -1.65
N ARG A 159 -18.59 10.40 -0.75
CA ARG A 159 -18.39 10.69 0.67
C ARG A 159 -17.18 11.60 0.90
N GLN A 160 -16.09 11.38 0.19
CA GLN A 160 -14.88 12.21 0.29
C GLN A 160 -15.18 13.65 -0.11
N ILE A 161 -15.92 13.86 -1.19
CA ILE A 161 -16.36 15.20 -1.61
C ILE A 161 -17.24 15.84 -0.53
N ALA A 162 -18.16 15.08 0.07
CA ALA A 162 -19.00 15.60 1.15
C ALA A 162 -18.18 16.00 2.39
N VAL A 163 -17.17 15.20 2.75
CA VAL A 163 -16.23 15.50 3.83
C VAL A 163 -15.46 16.78 3.51
N GLU A 164 -14.90 16.92 2.32
CA GLU A 164 -14.15 18.11 1.90
C GLU A 164 -15.02 19.37 1.87
N GLN A 165 -16.27 19.26 1.43
CA GLN A 165 -17.25 20.36 1.48
C GLN A 165 -17.54 20.78 2.92
N ALA A 166 -17.75 19.82 3.83
CA ALA A 166 -18.00 20.11 5.24
C ALA A 166 -16.76 20.72 5.94
N VAL A 167 -15.55 20.24 5.61
CA VAL A 167 -14.28 20.84 6.07
C VAL A 167 -14.17 22.28 5.59
N GLY A 168 -14.44 22.55 4.31
CA GLY A 168 -14.41 23.90 3.75
C GLY A 168 -15.42 24.86 4.38
N GLN A 169 -16.52 24.33 4.91
CA GLN A 169 -17.53 25.07 5.67
C GLN A 169 -17.24 25.13 7.18
N GLN A 170 -16.15 24.48 7.63
CA GLN A 170 -15.82 24.30 9.05
C GLN A 170 -16.94 23.60 9.87
N ASP A 171 -17.79 22.81 9.21
CA ASP A 171 -18.80 22.00 9.88
C ASP A 171 -18.18 20.68 10.38
N TRP A 172 -17.42 20.79 11.45
CA TRP A 172 -16.71 19.65 12.04
C TRP A 172 -17.64 18.55 12.55
N ALA A 173 -18.88 18.90 12.93
CA ALA A 173 -19.87 17.93 13.36
C ALA A 173 -20.30 17.04 12.18
N GLU A 174 -20.53 17.65 11.01
CA GLU A 174 -20.85 16.91 9.80
C GLU A 174 -19.67 16.09 9.29
N VAL A 175 -18.44 16.65 9.33
CA VAL A 175 -17.21 15.91 8.97
C VAL A 175 -17.11 14.63 9.79
N GLU A 176 -17.22 14.72 11.12
CA GLU A 176 -17.16 13.56 12.00
C GLU A 176 -18.28 12.56 11.69
N ARG A 177 -19.51 13.03 11.47
CA ARG A 177 -20.66 12.17 11.12
C ARG A 177 -20.42 11.41 9.81
N LEU A 178 -19.91 12.09 8.79
CA LEU A 178 -19.62 11.52 7.48
C LEU A 178 -18.51 10.46 7.57
N LEU A 179 -17.43 10.75 8.31
CA LEU A 179 -16.30 9.84 8.50
C LEU A 179 -16.70 8.60 9.29
N ARG A 180 -17.39 8.75 10.44
CA ARG A 180 -17.88 7.61 11.23
C ARG A 180 -18.83 6.72 10.44
N LYS A 181 -19.72 7.31 9.64
CA LYS A 181 -20.60 6.53 8.77
C LYS A 181 -19.82 5.85 7.63
N GLY A 182 -18.77 6.49 7.12
CA GLY A 182 -17.84 5.90 6.15
C GLY A 182 -17.10 4.69 6.70
N ILE A 183 -16.61 4.78 7.95
CA ILE A 183 -15.98 3.67 8.69
C ILE A 183 -16.96 2.48 8.79
N SER A 184 -18.18 2.71 9.27
CA SER A 184 -19.20 1.66 9.38
C SER A 184 -19.52 1.00 8.04
N ILE A 185 -19.66 1.77 6.95
CA ILE A 185 -19.91 1.21 5.61
C ILE A 185 -18.70 0.38 5.14
N ALA A 186 -17.49 0.88 5.33
CA ALA A 186 -16.28 0.20 4.89
C ALA A 186 -16.03 -1.10 5.66
N GLU A 187 -16.40 -1.14 6.94
CA GLU A 187 -16.41 -2.36 7.77
C GLU A 187 -17.42 -3.38 7.23
N ASP A 188 -18.67 -2.95 7.00
CA ASP A 188 -19.75 -3.81 6.46
C ASP A 188 -19.40 -4.39 5.07
N GLU A 189 -18.67 -3.64 4.25
CA GLU A 189 -18.25 -4.04 2.90
C GLU A 189 -16.89 -4.76 2.86
N GLY A 190 -16.15 -4.82 3.97
CA GLY A 190 -14.82 -5.41 4.03
C GLY A 190 -13.75 -4.66 3.22
N THR A 191 -13.91 -3.35 3.00
CA THR A 191 -12.98 -2.54 2.19
C THR A 191 -11.84 -1.96 3.06
N LEU A 192 -10.88 -2.81 3.44
CA LEU A 192 -9.83 -2.49 4.42
C LEU A 192 -9.03 -1.20 4.12
N GLY A 193 -8.66 -0.95 2.87
CA GLY A 193 -7.93 0.26 2.49
C GLY A 193 -8.76 1.55 2.68
N THR A 194 -10.03 1.50 2.30
CA THR A 194 -11.00 2.58 2.50
C THR A 194 -11.26 2.81 3.99
N LEU A 195 -11.44 1.73 4.75
CA LEU A 195 -11.60 1.78 6.20
C LEU A 195 -10.41 2.48 6.88
N HIS A 196 -9.19 2.07 6.56
CA HIS A 196 -7.97 2.67 7.12
C HIS A 196 -7.87 4.16 6.78
N LYS A 197 -8.13 4.54 5.52
CA LYS A 197 -8.16 5.95 5.09
C LYS A 197 -9.16 6.79 5.91
N TRP A 198 -10.37 6.28 6.15
CA TRP A 198 -11.37 7.00 6.94
C TRP A 198 -10.98 7.13 8.42
N LYS A 199 -10.35 6.09 8.98
CA LYS A 199 -9.86 6.12 10.36
C LYS A 199 -8.76 7.17 10.56
N LEU A 200 -7.82 7.27 9.61
CA LEU A 200 -6.78 8.31 9.61
C LEU A 200 -7.40 9.73 9.57
N GLN A 201 -8.31 9.98 8.62
CA GLN A 201 -8.98 11.29 8.54
C GLN A 201 -9.79 11.61 9.81
N LEU A 202 -10.47 10.62 10.39
CA LEU A 202 -11.20 10.82 11.64
C LEU A 202 -10.26 11.17 12.79
N PHE A 203 -9.12 10.49 12.89
CA PHE A 203 -8.10 10.81 13.87
C PHE A 203 -7.60 12.26 13.74
N ASP A 204 -7.26 12.69 12.51
CA ASP A 204 -6.80 14.05 12.26
C ASP A 204 -7.86 15.09 12.61
N VAL A 205 -9.12 14.87 12.23
CA VAL A 205 -10.24 15.76 12.56
C VAL A 205 -10.47 15.84 14.06
N LEU A 206 -10.51 14.71 14.76
CA LEU A 206 -10.72 14.69 16.21
C LEU A 206 -9.59 15.41 16.96
N LYS A 207 -8.35 15.26 16.48
CA LYS A 207 -7.19 15.96 17.02
C LYS A 207 -7.29 17.47 16.81
N GLU A 208 -7.63 17.91 15.59
CA GLU A 208 -7.78 19.33 15.24
C GLU A 208 -8.82 20.04 16.12
N ILE A 209 -9.95 19.39 16.37
CA ILE A 209 -11.05 19.97 17.16
C ILE A 209 -10.93 19.71 18.68
N GLY A 210 -9.80 19.15 19.13
CA GLY A 210 -9.52 18.90 20.55
C GLY A 210 -10.45 17.87 21.20
N LYS A 211 -11.03 16.95 20.42
CA LYS A 211 -11.84 15.84 20.93
C LYS A 211 -10.98 14.64 21.32
N ASN A 212 -11.58 13.73 22.08
CA ASN A 212 -10.92 12.51 22.52
C ASN A 212 -10.57 11.62 21.31
N VAL A 213 -9.28 11.32 21.15
CA VAL A 213 -8.75 10.45 20.08
C VAL A 213 -8.44 9.03 20.54
N ARG A 214 -8.66 8.68 21.81
CA ARG A 214 -8.17 7.45 22.45
C ARG A 214 -8.56 6.20 21.67
N GLU A 215 -9.85 6.02 21.36
CA GLU A 215 -10.32 4.81 20.68
C GLU A 215 -9.73 4.68 19.27
N ILE A 216 -9.80 5.75 18.47
CA ILE A 216 -9.32 5.75 17.09
C ILE A 216 -7.80 5.64 17.01
N ALA A 217 -7.07 6.26 17.95
CA ALA A 217 -5.63 6.18 18.04
C ALA A 217 -5.18 4.77 18.43
N ALA A 218 -5.87 4.11 19.37
CA ALA A 218 -5.59 2.71 19.72
C ALA A 218 -5.76 1.78 18.51
N ASP A 219 -6.88 1.92 17.80
CA ASP A 219 -7.20 1.09 16.64
C ASP A 219 -6.17 1.28 15.51
N LEU A 220 -5.71 2.51 15.27
CA LEU A 220 -4.64 2.80 14.31
C LEU A 220 -3.26 2.32 14.79
N ALA A 221 -2.96 2.44 16.08
CA ALA A 221 -1.68 2.07 16.67
C ALA A 221 -1.42 0.57 16.65
N PHE A 222 -2.46 -0.25 16.84
CA PHE A 222 -2.35 -1.69 17.10
C PHE A 222 -3.01 -2.55 16.01
N SER A 223 -2.94 -2.11 14.76
CA SER A 223 -3.50 -2.85 13.61
C SER A 223 -2.62 -4.06 13.25
N THR A 224 -1.83 -3.97 12.18
CA THR A 224 -0.94 -5.06 11.74
C THR A 224 0.49 -4.90 12.28
N SER A 225 0.92 -3.66 12.52
CA SER A 225 2.23 -3.30 13.08
C SER A 225 2.07 -2.04 13.93
N LEU A 226 3.05 -1.76 14.80
CA LEU A 226 2.99 -0.58 15.66
C LEU A 226 3.06 0.70 14.82
N SER A 227 2.05 1.56 14.95
CA SER A 227 2.12 2.92 14.43
C SER A 227 2.52 3.88 15.55
N LEU A 228 3.81 4.22 15.63
CA LEU A 228 4.36 5.08 16.69
C LEU A 228 3.62 6.43 16.84
N PRO A 229 3.29 7.18 15.77
CA PRO A 229 2.56 8.44 15.92
C PRO A 229 1.18 8.27 16.58
N HIS A 230 0.46 7.20 16.26
CA HIS A 230 -0.85 6.92 16.84
C HIS A 230 -0.74 6.33 18.26
N TYR A 231 0.29 5.52 18.51
CA TYR A 231 0.61 5.03 19.84
C TYR A 231 0.88 6.19 20.82
N GLU A 232 1.70 7.15 20.42
CA GLU A 232 1.98 8.34 21.25
C GLU A 232 0.73 9.19 21.47
N ALA A 233 -0.09 9.36 20.44
CA ALA A 233 -1.37 10.07 20.58
C ALA A 233 -2.34 9.34 21.52
N TRP A 234 -2.37 8.00 21.48
CA TRP A 234 -3.15 7.17 22.39
C TRP A 234 -2.64 7.28 23.83
N LYS A 235 -1.32 7.15 24.03
CA LYS A 235 -0.63 7.27 25.33
C LYS A 235 -0.87 8.63 25.96
N ALA A 236 -0.80 9.71 25.18
CA ALA A 236 -1.06 11.08 25.63
C ALA A 236 -2.49 11.31 26.14
N THR A 237 -3.43 10.39 25.87
CA THR A 237 -4.79 10.49 26.43
C THR A 237 -4.88 10.03 27.89
N PHE A 238 -3.82 9.47 28.47
CA PHE A 238 -3.77 9.03 29.87
C PHE A 238 -2.91 9.97 30.69
N SER A 239 -3.29 10.18 31.96
CA SER A 239 -2.43 10.86 32.91
C SER A 239 -1.23 9.99 33.30
N ALA A 240 -0.18 10.63 33.81
CA ALA A 240 1.01 9.92 34.32
C ALA A 240 0.68 8.91 35.44
N ALA A 241 -0.41 9.14 36.19
CA ALA A 241 -0.87 8.23 37.24
C ALA A 241 -1.61 7.00 36.67
N GLU A 242 -2.31 7.15 35.54
CA GLU A 242 -3.05 6.06 34.88
C GLU A 242 -2.13 5.20 34.01
N TRP A 243 -1.10 5.80 33.41
CA TRP A 243 -0.26 5.16 32.40
C TRP A 243 0.33 3.81 32.83
N PRO A 244 0.92 3.64 34.01
CA PRO A 244 1.47 2.34 34.41
C PRO A 244 0.42 1.22 34.42
N HIS A 245 -0.83 1.52 34.80
CA HIS A 245 -1.90 0.54 34.79
C HIS A 245 -2.32 0.19 33.36
N GLU A 246 -2.49 1.19 32.50
CA GLU A 246 -2.90 0.99 31.12
C GLU A 246 -1.84 0.30 30.27
N PHE A 247 -0.58 0.62 30.52
CA PHE A 247 0.54 -0.04 29.87
C PHE A 247 0.56 -1.53 30.18
N ASN A 248 0.36 -1.92 31.44
CA ASN A 248 0.27 -3.33 31.81
C ASN A 248 -0.98 -4.02 31.22
N ARG A 249 -2.12 -3.31 31.14
CA ARG A 249 -3.32 -3.84 30.46
C ARG A 249 -3.08 -4.05 28.96
N LEU A 250 -2.35 -3.14 28.31
CA LEU A 250 -1.96 -3.26 26.91
C LEU A 250 -1.12 -4.52 26.68
N LEU A 251 -0.05 -4.70 27.47
CA LEU A 251 0.82 -5.87 27.34
C LEU A 251 0.04 -7.17 27.57
N ALA A 252 -0.84 -7.20 28.57
CA ALA A 252 -1.70 -8.36 28.83
C ALA A 252 -2.65 -8.67 27.65
N ARG A 253 -3.21 -7.64 27.00
CA ARG A 253 -4.05 -7.80 25.80
C ARG A 253 -3.26 -8.32 24.60
N LEU A 254 -1.96 -8.04 24.55
CA LEU A 254 -1.07 -8.43 23.46
C LEU A 254 -0.25 -9.69 23.79
N SER A 255 -0.66 -10.49 24.79
CA SER A 255 0.11 -11.64 25.30
C SER A 255 0.58 -12.62 24.22
N ASP A 256 -0.19 -12.77 23.14
CA ASP A 256 0.08 -13.70 22.05
C ASP A 256 0.80 -13.04 20.85
N GLN A 257 1.22 -11.77 21.01
CA GLN A 257 1.84 -10.94 19.98
C GLN A 257 3.24 -10.46 20.41
N ASP A 258 4.17 -11.40 20.61
CA ASP A 258 5.52 -11.13 21.12
C ASP A 258 6.26 -10.03 20.36
N SER A 259 6.16 -9.99 19.02
CA SER A 259 6.82 -8.96 18.20
C SER A 259 6.27 -7.57 18.49
N LEU A 260 4.93 -7.43 18.59
CA LEU A 260 4.31 -6.14 18.85
C LEU A 260 4.58 -5.67 20.28
N GLN A 261 4.56 -6.60 21.25
CA GLN A 261 4.97 -6.31 22.63
C GLN A 261 6.42 -5.82 22.68
N ALA A 262 7.34 -6.50 21.99
CA ALA A 262 8.75 -6.12 21.96
C ALA A 262 8.97 -4.73 21.33
N GLU A 263 8.26 -4.39 20.25
CA GLU A 263 8.29 -3.04 19.66
C GLU A 263 7.83 -1.96 20.64
N ILE A 264 6.73 -2.21 21.36
CA ILE A 264 6.19 -1.28 22.37
C ILE A 264 7.18 -1.13 23.53
N LEU A 265 7.74 -2.24 24.04
CA LEU A 265 8.68 -2.24 25.16
C LEU A 265 10.01 -1.56 24.82
N GLU A 266 10.53 -1.77 23.60
CA GLU A 266 11.71 -1.07 23.06
C GLU A 266 11.47 0.45 23.06
N HIS A 267 10.31 0.86 22.56
CA HIS A 267 9.93 2.27 22.50
C HIS A 267 9.77 2.90 23.89
N GLU A 268 9.24 2.16 24.87
CA GLU A 268 9.14 2.59 26.27
C GLU A 268 10.44 2.44 27.09
N GLN A 269 11.52 1.92 26.49
CA GLN A 269 12.81 1.66 27.14
C GLN A 269 12.72 0.70 28.35
N GLU A 270 11.73 -0.19 28.36
CA GLU A 270 11.47 -1.15 29.43
C GLU A 270 12.25 -2.46 29.24
N PHE A 271 13.56 -2.37 28.99
CA PHE A 271 14.42 -3.45 28.45
C PHE A 271 14.44 -4.78 29.23
N ASP A 272 14.14 -4.78 30.53
CA ASP A 272 14.03 -6.02 31.32
C ASP A 272 12.94 -6.97 30.78
N ARG A 273 11.80 -6.42 30.35
CA ARG A 273 10.65 -7.20 29.86
C ARG A 273 10.85 -7.81 28.46
N PRO A 274 11.30 -7.08 27.42
CA PRO A 274 11.60 -7.67 26.13
C PRO A 274 12.78 -8.65 26.23
N LEU A 275 13.73 -8.46 27.15
CA LEU A 275 14.73 -9.49 27.41
C LEU A 275 14.08 -10.79 27.89
N ALA A 276 13.15 -10.72 28.86
CA ALA A 276 12.42 -11.90 29.33
C ALA A 276 11.65 -12.59 28.19
N LEU A 277 11.02 -11.82 27.29
CA LEU A 277 10.35 -12.35 26.10
C LEU A 277 11.34 -13.08 25.17
N LEU A 278 12.50 -12.47 24.88
CA LEU A 278 13.54 -13.09 24.05
C LEU A 278 14.11 -14.37 24.68
N GLN A 279 14.23 -14.41 26.01
CA GLN A 279 14.67 -15.60 26.75
C GLN A 279 13.64 -16.73 26.75
N GLN A 280 12.35 -16.40 26.82
CA GLN A 280 11.26 -17.36 26.79
C GLN A 280 11.05 -17.93 25.38
N HIS A 281 11.16 -17.07 24.35
CA HIS A 281 10.90 -17.41 22.95
C HIS A 281 12.17 -17.22 22.11
N LEU A 282 13.12 -18.14 22.29
CA LEU A 282 14.40 -18.15 21.57
C LEU A 282 14.20 -18.27 20.05
N SER A 283 14.18 -17.13 19.37
CA SER A 283 13.98 -16.98 17.93
C SER A 283 15.08 -16.10 17.35
N LEU A 284 15.80 -16.61 16.34
CA LEU A 284 16.86 -15.85 15.68
C LEU A 284 16.31 -14.57 15.03
N TYR A 285 15.12 -14.63 14.45
CA TYR A 285 14.43 -13.49 13.86
C TYR A 285 14.17 -12.38 14.89
N MET A 286 13.63 -12.73 16.07
CA MET A 286 13.38 -11.76 17.14
C MET A 286 14.67 -11.16 17.67
N MET A 287 15.70 -11.98 17.85
CA MET A 287 17.01 -11.51 18.28
C MET A 287 17.63 -10.53 17.28
N GLU A 288 17.63 -10.85 15.99
CA GLU A 288 18.15 -9.96 14.93
C GLU A 288 17.38 -8.62 14.88
N ARG A 289 16.07 -8.62 15.17
CA ARG A 289 15.26 -7.40 15.16
C ARG A 289 15.48 -6.50 16.38
N PHE A 290 15.55 -7.07 17.58
CA PHE A 290 15.49 -6.30 18.83
C PHE A 290 16.83 -6.21 19.57
N ALA A 291 17.73 -7.20 19.47
CA ALA A 291 19.01 -7.15 20.17
C ALA A 291 19.85 -5.87 19.90
N PRO A 292 19.87 -5.28 18.69
CA PRO A 292 20.65 -4.08 18.42
C PRO A 292 20.26 -2.84 19.24
N SER A 293 19.04 -2.77 19.80
CA SER A 293 18.59 -1.62 20.60
C SER A 293 18.91 -1.74 22.09
N PHE A 294 19.32 -2.93 22.56
CA PHE A 294 19.63 -3.15 23.97
C PHE A 294 20.91 -2.40 24.39
N PRO A 295 20.89 -1.69 25.53
CA PRO A 295 22.09 -1.02 26.03
C PRO A 295 23.10 -2.02 26.60
N GLU A 296 24.36 -1.58 26.72
CA GLU A 296 25.51 -2.39 27.14
C GLU A 296 25.28 -3.30 28.36
N PRO A 297 24.58 -2.87 29.43
CA PRO A 297 24.34 -3.73 30.60
C PRO A 297 23.59 -5.04 30.31
N TYR A 298 22.89 -5.13 29.18
CA TYR A 298 22.13 -6.32 28.77
C TYR A 298 22.90 -7.23 27.80
N HIS A 299 24.07 -6.79 27.30
CA HIS A 299 24.78 -7.49 26.22
C HIS A 299 25.19 -8.91 26.60
N ASP A 300 25.58 -9.16 27.85
CA ASP A 300 25.91 -10.51 28.34
C ASP A 300 24.70 -11.46 28.22
N GLN A 301 23.51 -10.99 28.58
CA GLN A 301 22.27 -11.77 28.53
C GLN A 301 21.80 -11.99 27.09
N ILE A 302 21.96 -10.98 26.24
CA ILE A 302 21.67 -11.06 24.80
C ILE A 302 22.58 -12.08 24.12
N VAL A 303 23.89 -12.02 24.39
CA VAL A 303 24.87 -12.99 23.88
C VAL A 303 24.51 -14.39 24.36
N ALA A 304 24.17 -14.56 25.64
CA ALA A 304 23.72 -15.86 26.16
C ALA A 304 22.48 -16.41 25.42
N CYS A 305 21.53 -15.55 25.02
CA CYS A 305 20.37 -15.96 24.21
C CYS A 305 20.79 -16.42 22.81
N TYR A 306 21.65 -15.65 22.12
CA TYR A 306 22.22 -16.07 20.84
C TYR A 306 22.89 -17.44 20.96
N LEU A 307 23.80 -17.62 21.92
CA LEU A 307 24.54 -18.88 22.09
C LEU A 307 23.62 -20.08 22.30
N LYS A 308 22.51 -19.93 23.05
CA LYS A 308 21.48 -20.97 23.20
C LYS A 308 20.80 -21.30 21.86
N ILE A 309 20.46 -20.29 21.06
CA ILE A 309 19.90 -20.48 19.71
C ILE A 309 20.90 -21.22 18.82
N PHE A 310 22.15 -20.75 18.77
CA PHE A 310 23.21 -21.39 17.98
C PHE A 310 23.44 -22.85 18.40
N ALA A 311 23.42 -23.16 19.71
CA ALA A 311 23.55 -24.53 20.19
C ALA A 311 22.43 -25.44 19.64
N ALA A 312 21.18 -24.95 19.64
CA ALA A 312 20.04 -25.69 19.11
C ALA A 312 20.12 -25.85 17.58
N GLU A 313 20.49 -24.81 16.86
CA GLU A 313 20.61 -24.83 15.39
C GLU A 313 21.79 -25.70 14.92
N ILE A 314 22.93 -25.66 15.62
CA ILE A 314 24.06 -26.57 15.37
C ILE A 314 23.63 -28.02 15.59
N ASN A 315 22.91 -28.32 16.68
CA ASN A 315 22.40 -29.66 16.95
C ASN A 315 21.55 -30.21 15.79
N LYS A 316 20.66 -29.38 15.23
CA LYS A 316 19.76 -29.75 14.11
C LYS A 316 20.46 -29.78 12.75
N ALA A 317 21.51 -28.98 12.57
CA ALA A 317 22.20 -28.88 11.28
C ALA A 317 22.79 -30.22 10.85
N SER A 318 22.62 -30.55 9.56
CA SER A 318 22.96 -31.86 8.99
C SER A 318 24.04 -31.80 7.93
N ASN A 319 24.44 -30.60 7.49
CA ASN A 319 25.38 -30.44 6.40
C ASN A 319 26.36 -29.27 6.62
N ARG A 320 27.47 -29.32 5.88
CA ARG A 320 28.57 -28.35 5.95
C ARG A 320 28.16 -26.92 5.63
N LYS A 321 27.18 -26.74 4.73
CA LYS A 321 26.68 -25.41 4.34
C LYS A 321 25.98 -24.72 5.53
N GLN A 322 25.16 -25.46 6.27
CA GLN A 322 24.49 -24.95 7.47
C GLN A 322 25.48 -24.58 8.58
N TYR A 323 26.48 -25.44 8.86
CA TYR A 323 27.53 -25.10 9.84
C TYR A 323 28.26 -23.81 9.47
N ARG A 324 28.67 -23.68 8.20
CA ARG A 324 29.32 -22.45 7.71
C ARG A 324 28.47 -21.21 7.93
N GLN A 325 27.18 -21.28 7.62
CA GLN A 325 26.26 -20.15 7.80
C GLN A 325 26.17 -19.73 9.27
N LEU A 326 25.97 -20.69 10.17
CA LEU A 326 25.86 -20.43 11.61
C LEU A 326 27.17 -19.85 12.17
N LEU A 327 28.31 -20.42 11.83
CA LEU A 327 29.60 -19.94 12.34
C LEU A 327 30.01 -18.58 11.77
N ASN A 328 29.59 -18.27 10.53
CA ASN A 328 29.75 -16.93 9.98
C ASN A 328 28.89 -15.91 10.74
N GLN A 329 27.66 -16.24 11.11
CA GLN A 329 26.83 -15.37 11.95
C GLN A 329 27.44 -15.19 13.35
N LEU A 330 27.92 -16.28 13.98
CA LEU A 330 28.63 -16.19 15.27
C LEU A 330 29.87 -15.28 15.18
N LYS A 331 30.61 -15.34 14.07
CA LYS A 331 31.75 -14.45 13.81
C LYS A 331 31.35 -12.99 13.68
N ILE A 332 30.20 -12.69 13.08
CA ILE A 332 29.63 -11.33 13.01
C ILE A 332 29.26 -10.87 14.42
N LEU A 333 28.56 -11.71 15.20
CA LEU A 333 28.21 -11.41 16.58
C LEU A 333 29.44 -11.14 17.45
N ARG A 334 30.53 -11.90 17.29
CA ARG A 334 31.80 -11.68 18.01
C ARG A 334 32.41 -10.30 17.76
N ARG A 335 32.15 -9.72 16.59
CA ARG A 335 32.60 -8.35 16.26
C ARG A 335 31.67 -7.31 16.86
N GLN A 336 30.36 -7.57 16.84
CA GLN A 336 29.35 -6.68 17.39
C GLN A 336 29.44 -6.58 18.92
N TYR A 337 29.66 -7.70 19.60
CA TYR A 337 29.76 -7.82 21.05
C TYR A 337 31.20 -8.17 21.45
N SER A 338 32.13 -7.27 21.13
CA SER A 338 33.57 -7.51 21.29
C SER A 338 33.99 -7.66 22.76
N ALA A 339 33.28 -7.01 23.69
CA ALA A 339 33.47 -7.18 25.14
C ALA A 339 33.11 -8.60 25.61
N GLN A 340 32.13 -9.24 24.97
CA GLN A 340 31.66 -10.60 25.25
C GLN A 340 32.37 -11.66 24.41
N ARG A 341 33.50 -11.31 23.77
CA ARG A 341 34.25 -12.21 22.89
C ARG A 341 34.60 -13.54 23.58
N GLN A 342 35.03 -13.49 24.84
CA GLN A 342 35.43 -14.69 25.58
C GLN A 342 34.28 -15.69 25.68
N ALA A 343 33.05 -15.24 25.95
CA ALA A 343 31.88 -16.13 26.04
C ALA A 343 31.61 -16.88 24.72
N MET A 344 31.93 -16.28 23.57
CA MET A 344 31.78 -16.94 22.27
C MET A 344 32.93 -17.89 21.95
N GLU A 345 34.14 -17.63 22.48
CA GLU A 345 35.28 -18.54 22.41
C GLU A 345 35.04 -19.77 23.30
N ASP A 346 34.58 -19.56 24.54
CA ASP A 346 34.19 -20.64 25.46
C ASP A 346 33.09 -21.51 24.85
N PHE A 347 32.06 -20.90 24.24
CA PHE A 347 31.03 -21.63 23.51
C PHE A 347 31.59 -22.47 22.35
N ALA A 348 32.54 -21.93 21.58
CA ALA A 348 33.15 -22.67 20.48
C ALA A 348 33.94 -23.87 21.00
N ASP A 349 34.65 -23.73 22.12
CA ASP A 349 35.35 -24.81 22.79
C ASP A 349 34.39 -25.88 23.33
N GLU A 350 33.25 -25.49 23.92
CA GLU A 350 32.20 -26.44 24.33
C GLU A 350 31.64 -27.24 23.14
N ILE A 351 31.42 -26.59 22.00
CA ILE A 351 30.97 -27.25 20.77
C ILE A 351 32.06 -28.21 20.26
N ARG A 352 33.33 -27.78 20.28
CA ARG A 352 34.48 -28.59 19.87
C ARG A 352 34.59 -29.86 20.72
N GLU A 353 34.51 -29.72 22.04
CA GLU A 353 34.52 -30.84 22.99
C GLU A 353 33.37 -31.80 22.70
N ARG A 354 32.14 -31.29 22.63
CA ARG A 354 30.91 -32.09 22.44
C ARG A 354 30.91 -32.96 21.17
N TYR A 355 31.51 -32.48 20.09
CA TYR A 355 31.46 -33.15 18.78
C TYR A 355 32.80 -33.77 18.32
N SER A 356 33.80 -33.80 19.21
CA SER A 356 35.12 -34.40 18.96
C SER A 356 35.09 -35.94 18.91
N GLU A 357 34.30 -36.56 19.79
CA GLU A 357 34.24 -38.02 19.95
C GLU A 357 32.91 -38.63 19.49
N LYS A 358 31.83 -38.51 20.27
CA LYS A 358 30.51 -39.06 19.93
C LYS A 358 29.37 -38.15 20.43
N PRO A 359 28.45 -37.71 19.54
CA PRO A 359 28.44 -37.93 18.09
C PRO A 359 29.53 -37.10 17.37
N ARG A 360 30.40 -37.75 16.59
CA ARG A 360 31.47 -37.05 15.88
C ARG A 360 30.96 -36.21 14.71
N ARG A 361 31.35 -34.94 14.62
CA ARG A 361 31.00 -34.05 13.49
C ARG A 361 32.23 -33.35 12.89
N PRO A 362 33.08 -34.05 12.12
CA PRO A 362 34.35 -33.49 11.63
C PRO A 362 34.16 -32.25 10.74
N ALA A 363 33.11 -32.23 9.90
CA ALA A 363 32.82 -31.07 9.04
C ALA A 363 32.40 -29.82 9.83
N LEU A 364 31.86 -29.96 11.05
CA LEU A 364 31.58 -28.83 11.94
C LEU A 364 32.88 -28.28 12.53
N LEU A 365 33.76 -29.17 13.01
CA LEU A 365 35.06 -28.80 13.57
C LEU A 365 35.95 -28.07 12.55
N GLU A 366 36.01 -28.58 11.30
CA GLU A 366 36.74 -27.89 10.23
C GLU A 366 36.19 -26.49 9.93
N GLU A 367 34.87 -26.29 10.02
CA GLU A 367 34.28 -24.97 9.79
C GLU A 367 34.46 -24.04 10.99
N LEU A 368 34.58 -24.55 12.23
CA LEU A 368 34.98 -23.78 13.41
C LEU A 368 36.38 -23.19 13.23
N ASP A 369 37.36 -24.03 12.89
CA ASP A 369 38.74 -23.59 12.69
C ASP A 369 38.83 -22.57 11.54
N ARG A 370 38.08 -22.77 10.45
CA ARG A 370 37.99 -21.82 9.33
C ARG A 370 37.34 -20.49 9.72
N ALA A 371 36.36 -20.51 10.62
CA ALA A 371 35.72 -19.30 11.13
C ALA A 371 36.67 -18.51 12.05
N GLY A 372 37.71 -19.16 12.59
CA GLY A 372 38.73 -18.59 13.46
C GLY A 372 38.30 -18.61 14.93
N PHE A 373 37.80 -19.76 15.36
CA PHE A 373 37.47 -20.13 16.75
C PHE A 373 38.27 -21.36 17.16
#